data_AF-A0A849KDK7-F1
#
_entry.id   AF-A0A849KDK7-F1
#
_cell.length_a   1.000
_cell.length_b   1.000
_cell.length_c   1.000
_cell.angle_alpha   90.00
_cell.angle_beta   90.00
_cell.angle_gamma   90.00
#
_symmetry.space_group_name_H-M   'P 1'
#
loop_
_entity.id
_entity.type
_entity.pdbx_description
1 polymer ?
#
loop_
_entity_poly.entity_id
_entity_poly.type
_entity_poly.pdbx_seq_one_letter_code
_entity_poly.pdbx_strand_id
1 'polypeptide(L)'
;MLRARGLKPVVLNARQDQEESEVIAAAGQPGRLTVATSMAGRGAHVTLHPQVLAAGGLHVILCQLNASARIDRQFLGRAGRQGQPGSCEVMVAQDFPLLQRWLPASWQATVRGLGFPVRSPGRAFGRHRRWRPSRERNNV
;
A
#
# COMPACT_ATOMS: atom_id res chain seq x y z
N MET A 1 -14.42 -6.92 -9.41
CA MET A 1 -13.13 -7.54 -9.77
C MET A 1 -12.60 -8.52 -8.74
N LEU A 2 -12.34 -8.13 -7.49
CA LEU A 2 -11.76 -9.04 -6.47
C LEU A 2 -12.69 -10.22 -6.12
N ARG A 3 -13.97 -9.94 -5.87
CA ARG A 3 -15.00 -10.98 -5.60
C ARG A 3 -15.16 -11.98 -6.75
N ALA A 4 -15.06 -11.50 -8.00
CA ALA A 4 -15.12 -12.35 -9.18
C ALA A 4 -13.92 -13.31 -9.29
N ARG A 5 -12.80 -13.02 -8.60
CA ARG A 5 -11.64 -13.91 -8.48
C ARG A 5 -11.70 -14.79 -7.22
N GLY A 6 -12.85 -14.90 -6.56
CA GLY A 6 -13.03 -15.70 -5.34
C GLY A 6 -12.45 -15.06 -4.07
N LEU A 7 -11.96 -13.82 -4.13
CA LEU A 7 -11.44 -13.11 -2.96
C LEU A 7 -12.57 -12.46 -2.16
N LYS A 8 -12.38 -12.36 -0.84
CA LYS A 8 -13.36 -11.77 0.09
C LYS A 8 -12.86 -10.44 0.66
N PRO A 9 -12.81 -9.36 -0.14
CA PRO A 9 -12.38 -8.06 0.36
C PRO A 9 -13.45 -7.45 1.28
N VAL A 10 -13.00 -6.80 2.34
CA VAL A 10 -13.82 -5.90 3.15
C VAL A 10 -13.55 -4.46 2.71
N VAL A 11 -14.61 -3.69 2.47
CA VAL A 11 -14.53 -2.33 1.93
C VAL A 11 -14.90 -1.35 3.02
N LEU A 12 -14.07 -0.33 3.22
CA LEU A 12 -14.27 0.74 4.19
C LEU A 12 -14.48 2.06 3.46
N ASN A 13 -15.56 2.75 3.79
CA ASN A 13 -16.02 3.93 3.04
C ASN A 13 -15.96 5.23 3.87
N ALA A 14 -15.43 5.20 5.10
CA ALA A 14 -15.39 6.31 6.04
C ALA A 14 -16.79 6.80 6.46
N ARG A 15 -17.74 5.87 6.65
CA ARG A 15 -19.13 6.20 7.05
C ARG A 15 -19.37 6.00 8.55
N GLN A 16 -18.74 5.02 9.17
CA GLN A 16 -18.97 4.63 10.56
C GLN A 16 -17.64 4.32 11.25
N ASP A 17 -17.11 5.27 12.02
CA ASP A 17 -15.75 5.18 12.55
C ASP A 17 -15.54 4.02 13.55
N GLN A 18 -16.54 3.68 14.36
CA GLN A 18 -16.45 2.63 15.38
C GLN A 18 -16.32 1.23 14.75
N GLU A 19 -17.28 0.85 13.89
CA GLU A 19 -17.30 -0.45 13.20
C GLU A 19 -16.10 -0.59 12.24
N GLU A 20 -15.73 0.49 11.54
CA GLU A 20 -14.56 0.49 10.66
C GLU A 20 -13.26 0.28 11.44
N SER A 21 -13.18 0.75 12.69
CA SER A 21 -12.00 0.55 13.54
C SER A 21 -11.79 -0.93 13.88
N GLU A 22 -12.86 -1.68 14.14
CA GLU A 22 -12.80 -3.13 14.37
C GLU A 22 -12.34 -3.87 13.12
N VAL A 23 -12.85 -3.48 11.95
CA VAL A 23 -12.41 -4.06 10.67
C VAL A 23 -10.93 -3.80 10.40
N ILE A 24 -10.44 -2.59 10.70
CA ILE A 24 -9.02 -2.24 10.59
C ILE A 24 -8.17 -3.04 11.57
N ALA A 25 -8.62 -3.19 12.82
CA ALA A 25 -7.91 -4.00 13.81
C ALA A 25 -7.78 -5.46 13.35
N ALA A 26 -8.82 -6.00 12.70
CA ALA A 26 -8.82 -7.32 12.10
C ALA A 26 -8.05 -7.42 10.76
N ALA A 27 -7.58 -6.31 10.19
CA ALA A 27 -6.90 -6.30 8.89
C ALA A 27 -5.55 -7.07 8.90
N GLY A 28 -4.96 -7.28 10.08
CA GLY A 28 -3.72 -8.04 10.27
C GLY A 28 -3.90 -9.55 10.44
N GLN A 29 -5.10 -10.08 10.19
CA GLN A 29 -5.37 -11.52 10.21
C GLN A 29 -4.92 -12.20 8.89
N PRO A 30 -4.52 -13.48 8.93
CA PRO A 30 -4.11 -14.22 7.73
C PRO A 30 -5.19 -14.23 6.65
N GLY A 31 -4.81 -13.98 5.40
CA GLY A 31 -5.73 -13.99 4.25
C GLY A 31 -6.73 -12.84 4.20
N ARG A 32 -6.66 -11.87 5.12
CA ARG A 32 -7.55 -10.71 5.13
C ARG A 32 -7.15 -9.71 4.04
N LEU A 33 -8.13 -9.29 3.25
CA LEU A 33 -7.98 -8.25 2.22
C LEU A 33 -8.91 -7.09 2.56
N THR A 34 -8.34 -5.91 2.79
CA THR A 34 -9.11 -4.71 3.15
C THR A 34 -8.87 -3.62 2.11
N VAL A 35 -9.95 -3.04 1.60
CA VAL A 35 -9.93 -1.91 0.68
C VAL A 35 -10.47 -0.70 1.43
N ALA A 36 -9.66 0.34 1.58
CA ALA A 36 -10.03 1.54 2.31
C ALA A 36 -9.99 2.76 1.38
N THR A 37 -10.97 3.64 1.53
CA THR A 37 -10.90 5.00 0.97
C THR A 37 -9.93 5.88 1.77
N SER A 38 -9.55 7.04 1.23
CA SER A 38 -8.51 7.91 1.81
C SER A 38 -8.73 8.34 3.27
N MET A 39 -9.95 8.25 3.80
CA MET A 39 -10.28 8.66 5.18
C MET A 39 -10.55 7.48 6.13
N ALA A 40 -10.81 6.29 5.59
CA ALA A 40 -11.28 5.14 6.36
C ALA A 40 -10.23 4.64 7.36
N GLY A 41 -10.70 4.37 8.58
CA GLY A 41 -9.89 3.73 9.63
C GLY A 41 -8.78 4.60 10.20
N ARG A 42 -8.82 5.93 10.03
CA ARG A 42 -7.85 6.85 10.64
C ARG A 42 -7.89 6.70 12.16
N GLY A 43 -6.73 6.58 12.80
CA GLY A 43 -6.63 6.38 14.25
C GLY A 43 -6.68 4.91 14.70
N ALA A 44 -7.15 3.98 13.85
CA ALA A 44 -7.16 2.56 14.17
C ALA A 44 -5.82 1.88 13.83
N HIS A 45 -5.32 1.08 14.77
CA HIS A 45 -4.09 0.29 14.64
C HIS A 45 -4.38 -1.07 13.98
N VAL A 46 -3.51 -1.50 13.06
CA VAL A 46 -3.59 -2.86 12.50
C VAL A 46 -2.74 -3.77 13.36
N THR A 47 -3.37 -4.66 14.11
CA THR A 47 -2.66 -5.66 14.93
C THR A 47 -2.36 -6.88 14.07
N LEU A 48 -1.09 -7.24 13.94
CA LEU A 48 -0.66 -8.36 13.11
C LEU A 48 -0.72 -9.67 13.87
N HIS A 49 -1.35 -10.67 13.27
CA HIS A 49 -1.32 -12.04 13.77
C HIS A 49 0.12 -12.61 13.65
N PRO A 50 0.58 -13.48 14.58
CA PRO A 50 1.92 -14.07 14.51
C PRO A 50 2.24 -14.73 13.17
N GLN A 51 1.26 -15.40 12.56
CA GLN A 51 1.40 -15.99 11.22
C GLN A 51 1.65 -14.95 10.13
N VAL A 52 1.05 -13.76 10.24
CA VAL A 52 1.27 -12.66 9.28
C VAL A 52 2.66 -12.06 9.48
N LEU A 53 3.11 -11.89 10.73
CA LEU A 53 4.49 -11.47 11.02
C LEU A 53 5.51 -12.44 10.40
N ALA A 54 5.32 -13.75 10.60
CA ALA A 54 6.18 -14.79 10.01
C ALA A 54 6.15 -14.78 8.47
N ALA A 55 5.03 -14.39 7.86
CA ALA A 55 4.86 -14.30 6.40
C ALA A 55 5.43 -13.01 5.78
N GLY A 56 6.08 -12.12 6.55
CA GLY A 56 6.64 -10.86 6.06
C GLY A 56 5.78 -9.62 6.34
N GLY A 57 4.75 -9.77 7.17
CA GLY A 57 3.96 -8.68 7.73
C GLY A 57 2.92 -8.08 6.79
N LEU A 58 2.43 -6.89 7.16
CA LEU A 58 1.38 -6.21 6.40
C LEU A 58 1.93 -5.67 5.07
N HIS A 59 1.23 -5.96 3.98
CA HIS A 59 1.47 -5.34 2.68
C HIS A 59 0.41 -4.27 2.40
N VAL A 60 0.85 -3.05 2.07
CA VAL A 60 -0.04 -1.93 1.76
C VAL A 60 0.13 -1.52 0.30
N ILE A 61 -0.97 -1.54 -0.46
CA ILE A 61 -1.00 -1.06 -1.85
C ILE A 61 -1.75 0.27 -1.89
N LEU A 62 -1.06 1.32 -2.33
CA LEU A 62 -1.67 2.62 -2.59
C LEU A 62 -2.07 2.71 -4.06
N CYS A 63 -3.38 2.67 -4.31
CA CYS A 63 -3.94 2.68 -5.68
C CYS A 63 -4.22 4.09 -6.23
N GLN A 64 -4.09 5.13 -5.40
CA GLN A 64 -4.42 6.50 -5.75
C GLN A 64 -3.51 7.48 -4.99
N LEU A 65 -3.13 8.59 -5.62
CA LEU A 65 -2.43 9.68 -4.92
C LEU A 65 -3.44 10.63 -4.31
N ASN A 66 -3.10 11.18 -3.15
CA ASN A 66 -3.86 12.26 -2.52
C ASN A 66 -3.21 13.61 -2.82
N ALA A 67 -3.99 14.70 -2.74
CA ALA A 67 -3.47 16.05 -2.92
C ALA A 67 -2.34 16.39 -1.92
N SER A 68 -2.37 15.75 -0.74
CA SER A 68 -1.31 15.84 0.25
C SER A 68 -0.55 14.52 0.34
N ALA A 69 0.76 14.57 0.05
CA ALA A 69 1.69 13.45 0.26
C ALA A 69 1.79 13.01 1.74
N ARG A 70 1.28 13.81 2.69
CA ARG A 70 1.18 13.40 4.10
C ARG A 70 0.16 12.27 4.27
N ILE A 71 -0.97 12.33 3.56
CA ILE A 71 -2.02 11.31 3.63
C ILE A 71 -1.50 9.98 3.09
N ASP A 72 -0.82 10.03 1.93
CA ASP A 72 -0.20 8.84 1.33
C ASP A 72 0.82 8.20 2.28
N ARG A 73 1.67 9.02 2.92
CA ARG A 73 2.62 8.55 3.94
C ARG A 73 1.93 7.91 5.15
N GLN A 74 0.75 8.37 5.53
CA GLN A 74 -0.01 7.76 6.63
C GLN A 74 -0.49 6.35 6.26
N PHE A 75 -0.97 6.15 5.03
CA PHE A 75 -1.34 4.81 4.55
C PHE A 75 -0.13 3.88 4.50
N LEU A 76 0.94 4.31 3.85
CA LEU A 76 2.17 3.52 3.70
C LEU A 76 2.79 3.19 5.07
N GLY A 77 2.68 4.09 6.04
CA GLY A 77 3.15 3.91 7.42
C GLY A 77 2.36 2.91 8.26
N ARG A 78 1.26 2.34 7.73
CA ARG A 78 0.58 1.20 8.38
C ARG A 78 1.41 -0.08 8.29
N ALA A 79 2.22 -0.24 7.25
CA ALA A 79 3.14 -1.36 7.11
C ALA A 79 4.44 -1.13 7.91
N GLY A 80 4.99 -2.20 8.48
CA GLY A 80 6.31 -2.18 9.14
C GLY A 80 6.39 -1.31 10.39
N ARG A 81 5.26 -1.13 11.09
CA ARG A 81 5.19 -0.32 12.32
C ARG A 81 5.99 -0.99 13.44
N GLN A 82 6.65 -0.20 14.28
CA GLN A 82 7.51 -0.69 15.38
C GLN A 82 8.63 -1.66 14.94
N GLY A 83 9.14 -1.52 13.71
CA GLY A 83 10.20 -2.39 13.19
C GLY A 83 9.73 -3.78 12.77
N GLN A 84 8.42 -4.03 12.80
CA GLN A 84 7.83 -5.26 12.27
C GLN A 84 8.16 -5.42 10.77
N PRO A 85 8.16 -6.65 10.25
CA PRO A 85 8.18 -6.86 8.82
C PRO A 85 6.94 -6.22 8.17
N GLY A 86 7.12 -5.75 6.95
CA GLY A 86 6.04 -5.15 6.18
C GLY A 86 6.55 -4.58 4.88
N SER A 87 5.66 -4.38 3.92
CA SER A 87 6.02 -3.79 2.64
C SER A 87 4.92 -2.90 2.11
N CYS A 88 5.29 -2.00 1.20
CA CYS A 88 4.32 -1.15 0.55
C CYS A 88 4.64 -0.97 -0.93
N GLU A 89 3.59 -0.79 -1.71
CA GLU A 89 3.64 -0.58 -3.16
C GLU A 89 2.67 0.53 -3.55
N VAL A 90 3.04 1.31 -4.56
CA VAL A 90 2.20 2.36 -5.13
C VAL A 90 1.89 1.98 -6.56
N MET A 91 0.61 1.77 -6.86
CA MET A 91 0.10 1.39 -8.17
C MET A 91 -0.87 2.47 -8.64
N VAL A 92 -0.42 3.35 -9.53
CA VAL A 92 -1.25 4.48 -9.99
C VAL A 92 -1.45 4.39 -11.49
N ALA A 93 -2.65 4.73 -11.93
CA ALA A 93 -2.95 4.81 -13.35
C ALA A 93 -2.27 6.04 -13.96
N GLN A 94 -1.78 5.90 -15.19
CA GLN A 94 -1.06 6.95 -15.88
C GLN A 94 -1.94 8.18 -16.19
N ASP A 95 -3.21 7.92 -16.46
CA ASP A 95 -4.24 8.91 -16.71
C ASP A 95 -4.72 9.61 -15.42
N PHE A 96 -4.19 9.22 -14.25
CA PHE A 96 -4.59 9.81 -12.98
C PHE A 96 -4.28 11.32 -12.93
N PRO A 97 -5.27 12.21 -12.65
CA PRO A 97 -5.10 13.66 -12.78
C PRO A 97 -3.94 14.26 -11.97
N LEU A 98 -3.77 13.82 -10.71
CA LEU A 98 -2.68 14.34 -9.88
C LEU A 98 -1.30 13.89 -10.34
N LEU A 99 -1.20 12.69 -10.92
CA LEU A 99 0.06 12.24 -11.50
C LEU A 99 0.44 13.11 -12.70
N GLN A 100 -0.52 13.42 -13.57
CA GLN A 100 -0.29 14.33 -14.70
C GLN A 100 0.11 15.73 -14.26
N ARG A 101 -0.49 16.23 -13.16
CA ARG A 101 -0.14 17.54 -12.60
C ARG A 101 1.29 17.61 -12.08
N TRP A 102 1.82 16.52 -11.53
CA TRP A 102 3.16 16.49 -10.92
C TRP A 102 4.26 16.02 -11.88
N LEU A 103 3.89 15.42 -13.01
CA LEU A 103 4.82 15.07 -14.08
C LEU A 103 5.40 16.35 -14.72
N PRO A 104 6.73 16.46 -14.88
CA PRO A 104 7.33 17.54 -15.65
C PRO A 104 6.77 17.55 -17.09
N ALA A 105 6.62 18.72 -17.70
CA ALA A 105 6.05 18.87 -19.05
C ALA A 105 6.76 17.99 -20.10
N SER A 106 8.09 17.84 -20.00
CA SER A 106 8.91 16.97 -20.87
C SER A 106 8.56 15.48 -20.74
N TRP A 107 8.03 15.05 -19.60
CA TRP A 107 7.58 13.68 -19.38
C TRP A 107 6.11 13.49 -19.75
N GLN A 108 5.28 14.53 -19.68
CA GLN A 108 3.85 14.41 -19.99
C GLN A 108 3.61 13.96 -21.44
N ALA A 109 4.34 14.52 -22.40
CA ALA A 109 4.22 14.15 -23.81
C ALA A 109 4.68 12.70 -24.06
N THR A 110 5.84 12.34 -23.51
CA THR A 110 6.45 11.00 -23.65
C THR A 110 5.56 9.91 -23.05
N VAL A 111 5.09 10.14 -21.82
CA VAL A 111 4.27 9.17 -21.09
C VAL A 111 2.93 8.98 -21.81
N ARG A 112 2.25 10.04 -22.25
CA ARG A 112 0.98 9.95 -23.00
C ARG A 112 1.06 9.14 -24.30
N GLY A 113 2.17 9.24 -25.04
CA GLY A 113 2.33 8.56 -26.33
C GLY A 113 2.85 7.11 -26.25
N LEU A 114 3.76 6.83 -25.32
CA LEU A 114 4.46 5.53 -25.22
C LEU A 114 3.99 4.67 -24.04
N GLY A 115 3.13 5.22 -23.18
CA GLY A 115 2.95 4.71 -21.83
C GLY A 115 4.14 5.07 -20.93
N PHE A 116 4.03 4.83 -19.61
CA PHE A 116 5.26 4.66 -18.83
C PHE A 116 6.07 3.52 -19.44
N PRO A 117 7.42 3.61 -19.53
CA PRO A 117 8.22 2.48 -20.00
C PRO A 117 7.85 1.26 -19.15
N VAL A 118 7.11 0.33 -19.75
CA VAL A 118 6.64 -0.85 -19.07
C VAL A 118 7.89 -1.61 -18.68
N ARG A 119 8.08 -1.70 -17.37
CA ARG A 119 9.20 -2.33 -16.71
C ARG A 119 9.45 -3.69 -17.35
N SER A 120 10.54 -3.84 -18.10
CA SER A 120 11.09 -5.16 -18.40
C SER A 120 11.32 -5.86 -17.04
N PRO A 121 11.02 -7.16 -16.89
CA PRO A 121 10.94 -7.85 -15.60
C PRO A 121 12.24 -7.89 -14.75
N GLY A 122 13.29 -7.14 -15.09
CA GLY A 122 14.59 -7.15 -14.43
C GLY A 122 15.13 -5.81 -13.87
N ARG A 123 14.49 -4.65 -14.07
CA ARG A 123 14.99 -3.37 -13.49
C ARG A 123 13.94 -2.67 -12.64
N ALA A 124 14.25 -2.51 -11.36
CA ALA A 124 13.35 -1.93 -10.38
C ALA A 124 13.34 -0.41 -10.41
N PHE A 125 12.48 0.20 -11.23
CA PHE A 125 12.01 1.56 -11.02
C PHE A 125 10.66 1.56 -10.30
N GLY A 126 10.70 1.01 -9.10
CA GLY A 126 9.78 1.26 -8.02
C GLY A 126 10.65 1.20 -6.78
N ARG A 127 10.56 2.19 -5.88
CA ARG A 127 11.13 2.00 -4.53
C ARG A 127 10.31 0.94 -3.82
N HIS A 128 10.47 -0.33 -4.21
CA HIS A 128 10.14 -1.44 -3.33
C HIS A 128 11.10 -1.28 -2.16
N ARG A 129 10.63 -0.67 -1.07
CA ARG A 129 11.20 -0.97 0.23
C ARG A 129 10.71 -2.36 0.59
N ARG A 130 11.33 -3.36 -0.03
CA ARG A 130 11.24 -4.74 0.44
C ARG A 130 11.94 -4.74 1.80
N TRP A 131 11.20 -5.00 2.86
CA TRP A 131 11.78 -5.28 4.16
C TRP A 131 12.82 -6.38 3.98
N ARG A 132 14.08 -6.05 4.27
CA ARG A 132 15.14 -7.03 4.39
C ARG A 132 15.21 -7.39 5.87
N PRO A 133 15.04 -8.66 6.26
CA PRO A 133 15.44 -9.06 7.60
C PRO A 133 16.90 -8.65 7.76
N SER A 134 17.21 -7.92 8.83
CA SER A 134 18.59 -7.67 9.22
C SER A 134 19.27 -9.03 9.31
N ARG A 135 20.16 -9.32 8.34
CA ARG A 135 21.06 -10.46 8.42
C ARG A 135 21.74 -10.40 9.78
N GLU A 136 21.66 -11.52 10.50
CA GLU A 136 22.59 -11.97 11.53
C GLU A 136 23.70 -10.96 11.84
N ARG A 137 23.53 -10.18 12.91
CA ARG A 137 24.67 -9.78 13.71
C ARG A 137 24.97 -10.96 14.64
N ASN A 138 25.64 -11.97 14.09
CA ASN A 138 26.38 -12.95 14.88
C ASN A 138 27.78 -12.38 15.16
N ASN A 139 28.17 -12.47 16.45
CA ASN A 139 29.49 -12.29 17.06
C ASN A 139 30.23 -10.96 16.83
N VAL A 140 30.31 -10.11 17.84
CA VAL A 140 31.32 -10.13 18.95
C VAL A 140 30.72 -9.38 20.15
#